data_AF-M3C6R4-F1
#
_entry.id   AF-M3C6R4-F1
#
_cell.length_a   1.000
_cell.length_b   1.000
_cell.length_c   1.000
_cell.angle_alpha   90.00
_cell.angle_beta   90.00
_cell.angle_gamma   90.00
#
_symmetry.space_group_name_H-M   'P 1'
#
loop_
_entity.id
_entity.type
_entity.pdbx_description
1 polymer ?
#
loop_
_entity_poly.entity_id
_entity_poly.type
_entity_poly.pdbx_seq_one_letter_code
_entity_poly.pdbx_strand_id
1 'polypeptide(L)'
;MRPLFLLQATSVLATTLLHKARPMESRQDDGTVQILVTNKCADTIWPGVSENNGLSNDGFELASGDSRNVSISSTWKGRIWGRTNCTFPNGDSLPGGCLTGECGAMKCVQAGNPPATLAEFDMSGAGDQAYYDISLVDGYNLPMAIVLIPNGVPALSNVKLNQKNPACVGSVNGLAPPDFNPYSGGNSYLGTTSGDELPFEKRSTAQDVSSWCPFDLLVSPPPTPGNGVYPYPDGNIQRPAFNPCNSACLKYRKAKYCCTGSYGRGKCQPNYYSRAAKAICPDTYTFAYEDTSSLFSVDKGGSWEVIFCPGGRSTNILAGSRAT
;
A
#
# COMPACT_ATOMS: atom_id res chain seq x y z
N MET A 1 8.27 -14.63 -87.61
CA MET A 1 8.24 -14.98 -86.17
C MET A 1 7.49 -13.90 -85.41
N ARG A 2 6.27 -14.20 -84.97
CA ARG A 2 5.46 -13.49 -83.96
C ARG A 2 4.33 -14.46 -83.58
N PRO A 3 4.23 -14.94 -82.33
CA PRO A 3 3.03 -15.64 -81.89
C PRO A 3 2.06 -14.67 -81.20
N LEU A 4 0.78 -14.87 -81.50
CA LEU A 4 -0.39 -14.24 -80.89
C LEU A 4 -0.62 -14.85 -79.50
N PHE A 5 -0.74 -14.04 -78.44
CA PHE A 5 -1.23 -14.48 -77.13
C PHE A 5 -2.69 -14.06 -76.95
N LEU A 6 -3.58 -15.03 -76.69
CA LEU A 6 -4.95 -14.80 -76.24
C LEU A 6 -4.96 -14.45 -74.74
N LEU A 7 -5.63 -13.34 -74.38
CA LEU A 7 -6.02 -13.02 -73.01
C LEU A 7 -7.27 -13.83 -72.62
N GLN A 8 -7.21 -14.59 -71.52
CA GLN A 8 -8.40 -15.06 -70.81
C GLN A 8 -8.66 -14.17 -69.58
N ALA A 9 -9.89 -13.67 -69.47
CA ALA A 9 -10.37 -12.93 -68.32
C ALA A 9 -10.82 -13.90 -67.22
N THR A 10 -10.31 -13.74 -66.00
CA THR A 10 -10.80 -14.45 -64.81
C THR A 10 -11.64 -13.49 -63.96
N SER A 11 -12.84 -13.94 -63.58
CA SER A 11 -13.74 -13.21 -62.68
C SER A 11 -13.29 -13.37 -61.23
N VAL A 12 -13.38 -12.27 -60.46
CA VAL A 12 -13.13 -12.27 -59.02
C VAL A 12 -14.50 -12.36 -58.32
N LEU A 13 -14.76 -13.46 -57.61
CA LEU A 13 -15.88 -13.60 -56.69
C LEU A 13 -15.54 -12.87 -55.38
N ALA A 14 -16.27 -11.80 -55.08
CA ALA A 14 -16.21 -11.11 -53.79
C ALA A 14 -16.95 -11.91 -52.72
N THR A 15 -16.23 -12.45 -51.73
CA THR A 15 -16.80 -13.05 -50.52
C THR A 15 -17.12 -11.95 -49.50
N THR A 16 -18.41 -11.72 -49.27
CA THR A 16 -18.92 -10.90 -48.16
C THR A 16 -18.58 -11.56 -46.82
N LEU A 17 -17.68 -10.95 -46.04
CA LEU A 17 -17.38 -11.31 -44.65
C LEU A 17 -18.54 -10.88 -43.73
N LEU A 18 -19.44 -11.82 -43.43
CA LEU A 18 -20.36 -11.73 -42.30
C LEU A 18 -19.52 -11.67 -41.00
N HIS A 19 -19.55 -10.53 -40.32
CA HIS A 19 -19.02 -10.38 -38.96
C HIS A 19 -19.86 -11.24 -38.01
N LYS A 20 -19.44 -12.49 -37.78
CA LYS A 20 -19.91 -13.28 -36.64
C LYS A 20 -19.45 -12.54 -35.38
N ALA A 21 -20.39 -11.95 -34.64
CA ALA A 21 -20.17 -11.57 -33.25
C ALA A 21 -19.63 -12.80 -32.52
N ARG A 22 -18.40 -12.71 -31.99
CA ARG A 22 -17.86 -13.76 -31.13
C ARG A 22 -18.78 -13.86 -29.91
N PRO A 23 -19.18 -15.07 -29.49
CA PRO A 23 -19.83 -15.24 -28.20
C PRO A 23 -18.95 -14.59 -27.14
N MET A 24 -19.54 -13.74 -26.28
CA MET A 24 -18.86 -13.33 -25.05
C MET A 24 -18.59 -14.60 -24.25
N GLU A 25 -17.33 -14.99 -24.17
CA GLU A 25 -16.86 -16.01 -23.25
C GLU A 25 -17.30 -15.61 -21.84
N SER A 26 -18.09 -16.44 -21.18
CA SER A 26 -18.38 -16.28 -19.76
C SER A 26 -17.06 -16.33 -19.00
N ARG A 27 -16.79 -15.31 -18.17
CA ARG A 27 -15.63 -15.21 -17.29
C ARG A 27 -15.25 -16.58 -16.70
N GLN A 28 -14.08 -17.10 -17.07
CA GLN A 28 -13.35 -17.98 -16.16
C GLN A 28 -12.80 -17.08 -15.04
N ASP A 29 -13.55 -16.99 -13.96
CA ASP A 29 -13.01 -16.61 -12.66
C ASP A 29 -12.18 -17.81 -12.18
N ASP A 30 -10.85 -17.71 -12.25
CA ASP A 30 -9.94 -18.72 -11.68
C ASP A 30 -9.97 -18.71 -10.13
N GLY A 31 -10.86 -17.91 -9.53
CA GLY A 31 -10.93 -17.74 -8.08
C GLY A 31 -9.69 -17.06 -7.52
N THR A 32 -8.89 -16.40 -8.36
CA THR A 32 -7.65 -15.72 -8.01
C THR A 32 -7.64 -14.25 -8.43
N VAL A 33 -7.00 -13.42 -7.63
CA VAL A 33 -6.77 -11.98 -7.86
C VAL A 33 -5.26 -11.74 -7.87
N GLN A 34 -4.80 -10.91 -8.80
CA GLN A 34 -3.40 -10.50 -8.87
C GLN A 34 -3.19 -9.19 -8.10
N ILE A 35 -2.18 -9.19 -7.24
CA ILE A 35 -1.63 -7.97 -6.64
C ILE A 35 -0.20 -7.78 -7.15
N LEU A 36 0.03 -6.69 -7.87
CA LEU A 36 1.38 -6.28 -8.25
C LEU A 36 2.05 -5.62 -7.05
N VAL A 37 3.23 -6.10 -6.65
CA VAL A 37 4.01 -5.52 -5.57
C VAL A 37 5.24 -4.85 -6.16
N THR A 38 5.39 -3.55 -5.92
CA THR A 38 6.41 -2.72 -6.56
C THR A 38 7.30 -2.04 -5.53
N ASN A 39 8.61 -2.14 -5.71
CA ASN A 39 9.59 -1.44 -4.88
C ASN A 39 10.09 -0.18 -5.61
N LYS A 40 9.68 1.00 -5.14
CA LYS A 40 10.26 2.29 -5.57
C LYS A 40 11.22 2.88 -4.53
N CYS A 41 11.55 2.13 -3.49
CA CYS A 41 12.57 2.53 -2.53
C CYS A 41 13.94 2.45 -3.19
N ALA A 42 14.90 3.25 -2.71
CA ALA A 42 16.27 3.24 -3.21
C ALA A 42 17.02 1.93 -2.87
N ASP A 43 16.59 1.25 -1.82
CA ASP A 43 17.19 0.01 -1.32
C ASP A 43 16.32 -1.20 -1.66
N THR A 44 16.95 -2.38 -1.69
CA THR A 44 16.24 -3.66 -1.70
C THR A 44 15.35 -3.79 -0.47
N ILE A 45 14.13 -4.28 -0.68
CA ILE A 45 13.21 -4.66 0.38
C ILE A 45 12.84 -6.12 0.23
N TRP A 46 12.25 -6.69 1.28
CA TRP A 46 11.74 -8.05 1.23
C TRP A 46 10.26 -8.06 1.58
N PRO A 47 9.33 -7.97 0.60
CA PRO A 47 7.92 -8.00 0.90
C PRO A 47 7.52 -9.31 1.59
N GLY A 48 6.57 -9.21 2.51
CA GLY A 48 5.89 -10.33 3.14
C GLY A 48 4.40 -10.29 2.79
N VAL A 49 3.81 -11.45 2.60
CA VAL A 49 2.38 -11.63 2.31
C VAL A 49 1.86 -12.65 3.31
N SER A 50 0.75 -12.35 3.98
CA SER A 50 0.17 -13.26 4.96
C SER A 50 -1.35 -13.16 4.97
N GLU A 51 -2.00 -14.31 4.86
CA GLU A 51 -3.43 -14.47 5.08
C GLU A 51 -3.74 -14.54 6.59
N ASN A 52 -4.87 -13.98 7.01
CA ASN A 52 -5.25 -13.88 8.42
C ASN A 52 -5.43 -15.24 9.11
N ASN A 53 -5.76 -16.28 8.35
CA ASN A 53 -5.86 -17.66 8.85
C ASN A 53 -4.50 -18.39 8.92
N GLY A 54 -3.42 -17.75 8.43
CA GLY A 54 -2.07 -18.31 8.37
C GLY A 54 -1.87 -19.41 7.32
N LEU A 55 -2.86 -19.66 6.46
CA LEU A 55 -2.83 -20.78 5.50
C LEU A 55 -2.06 -20.43 4.21
N SER A 56 -2.04 -19.16 3.83
CA SER A 56 -1.27 -18.68 2.68
C SER A 56 -0.34 -17.56 3.10
N ASN A 57 0.96 -17.87 3.12
CA ASN A 57 2.01 -16.89 3.36
C ASN A 57 3.05 -16.99 2.24
N ASP A 58 3.60 -15.84 1.85
CA ASP A 58 4.73 -15.76 0.92
C ASP A 58 5.69 -14.67 1.41
N GLY A 59 6.88 -14.67 0.85
CA GLY A 59 7.83 -13.59 1.06
C GLY A 59 9.00 -13.74 0.10
N PHE A 60 9.53 -12.61 -0.33
CA PHE A 60 10.52 -12.59 -1.40
C PHE A 60 11.39 -11.34 -1.33
N GLU A 61 12.53 -11.39 -2.00
CA GLU A 61 13.38 -10.23 -2.25
C GLU A 61 12.87 -9.43 -3.44
N LEU A 62 12.92 -8.10 -3.33
CA LEU A 62 12.49 -7.19 -4.37
C LEU A 62 13.48 -6.02 -4.46
N ALA A 63 14.32 -6.01 -5.50
CA ALA A 63 15.32 -4.96 -5.71
C ALA A 63 14.66 -3.60 -6.01
N SER A 64 15.43 -2.52 -5.85
CA SER A 64 14.98 -1.16 -6.18
C SER A 64 14.55 -1.07 -7.65
N GLY A 65 13.32 -0.62 -7.89
CA GLY A 65 12.71 -0.46 -9.21
C GLY A 65 11.96 -1.69 -9.72
N ASP A 66 12.11 -2.85 -9.06
CA ASP A 66 11.48 -4.09 -9.50
C ASP A 66 10.01 -4.19 -9.06
N SER A 67 9.28 -5.07 -9.74
CA SER A 67 7.90 -5.43 -9.41
C SER A 67 7.66 -6.93 -9.55
N ARG A 68 6.79 -7.49 -8.72
CA ARG A 68 6.41 -8.91 -8.75
C ARG A 68 4.91 -9.08 -8.51
N ASN A 69 4.27 -9.92 -9.32
CA ASN A 69 2.88 -10.32 -9.09
C ASN A 69 2.79 -11.37 -7.98
N VAL A 70 1.80 -11.20 -7.11
CA VAL A 70 1.36 -12.17 -6.11
C VAL A 70 -0.06 -12.60 -6.47
N SER A 71 -0.25 -13.91 -6.60
CA SER A 71 -1.56 -14.50 -6.85
C SER A 71 -2.20 -14.86 -5.51
N ILE A 72 -3.35 -14.27 -5.21
CA ILE A 72 -4.13 -14.53 -3.98
C ILE A 72 -5.52 -15.08 -4.35
N SER A 73 -6.17 -15.75 -3.42
CA SER A 73 -7.58 -16.15 -3.58
C SER A 73 -8.49 -14.92 -3.73
N SER A 74 -9.56 -15.02 -4.52
CA SER A 74 -10.61 -14.00 -4.63
C SER A 74 -11.38 -13.80 -3.32
N THR A 75 -11.21 -14.69 -2.35
CA THR A 75 -11.78 -14.59 -1.01
C THR A 75 -10.76 -14.21 0.07
N TRP A 76 -9.50 -13.96 -0.33
CA TRP A 76 -8.38 -13.72 0.58
C TRP A 76 -8.62 -12.54 1.52
N LYS A 77 -8.24 -12.74 2.79
CA LYS A 77 -8.20 -11.70 3.81
C LYS A 77 -6.82 -11.70 4.43
N GLY A 78 -6.07 -10.62 4.28
CA GLY A 78 -4.70 -10.62 4.72
C GLY A 78 -4.01 -9.29 4.53
N ARG A 79 -2.68 -9.35 4.59
CA ARG A 79 -1.82 -8.18 4.58
C ARG A 79 -0.56 -8.37 3.76
N ILE A 80 -0.08 -7.26 3.23
CA ILE A 80 1.22 -7.12 2.56
C ILE A 80 2.02 -6.04 3.28
N TRP A 81 3.30 -6.30 3.55
CA TRP A 81 4.20 -5.32 4.17
C TRP A 81 5.62 -5.48 3.62
N GLY A 82 6.46 -4.47 3.83
CA GLY A 82 7.87 -4.50 3.42
C GLY A 82 8.78 -4.73 4.61
N ARG A 83 9.76 -5.63 4.45
CA ARG A 83 10.83 -5.85 5.43
C ARG A 83 12.10 -5.14 4.97
N THR A 84 12.89 -4.65 5.92
CA THR A 84 14.10 -3.86 5.64
C THR A 84 15.32 -4.47 6.30
N ASN A 85 16.48 -4.33 5.64
CA ASN A 85 17.79 -4.75 6.16
C ASN A 85 17.76 -6.21 6.62
N CYS A 86 17.45 -7.11 5.68
CA CYS A 86 17.31 -8.54 5.95
C CYS A 86 18.54 -9.34 5.53
N THR A 87 18.76 -10.46 6.21
CA THR A 87 19.78 -11.46 5.88
C THR A 87 19.19 -12.87 6.02
N PHE A 88 19.27 -13.66 4.94
CA PHE A 88 18.82 -15.07 4.89
C PHE A 88 19.97 -15.98 4.44
N PRO A 89 20.97 -16.22 5.31
CA PRO A 89 22.23 -16.85 4.89
C PRO A 89 22.08 -18.33 4.50
N ASN A 90 20.98 -18.97 4.92
CA ASN A 90 20.75 -20.40 4.73
C ASN A 90 19.62 -20.68 3.71
N GLY A 91 19.23 -19.69 2.92
CA GLY A 91 18.16 -19.80 1.92
C GLY A 91 16.75 -19.53 2.45
N ASP A 92 15.77 -19.61 1.56
CA ASP A 92 14.48 -18.93 1.74
C ASP A 92 13.58 -19.51 2.83
N SER A 93 13.69 -20.81 3.09
CA SER A 93 12.83 -21.52 4.04
C SER A 93 13.44 -21.64 5.44
N LEU A 94 14.64 -21.11 5.66
CA LEU A 94 15.34 -21.18 6.93
C LEU A 94 15.34 -19.83 7.65
N PRO A 95 15.51 -19.84 8.99
CA PRO A 95 15.55 -18.61 9.76
C PRO A 95 16.59 -17.63 9.25
N GLY A 96 16.14 -16.39 9.04
CA GLY A 96 16.98 -15.22 8.82
C GLY A 96 16.61 -14.13 9.82
N GLY A 97 17.01 -12.90 9.54
CA GLY A 97 16.62 -11.75 10.36
C GLY A 97 16.44 -10.51 9.52
N CYS A 98 15.49 -9.66 9.92
CA CYS A 98 15.24 -8.34 9.34
C CYS A 98 15.20 -7.31 10.46
N LEU A 99 15.61 -6.07 10.17
CA LEU A 99 15.52 -4.98 11.14
C LEU A 99 14.06 -4.60 11.45
N THR A 100 13.19 -4.62 10.43
CA THR A 100 11.75 -4.36 10.59
C THR A 100 10.91 -5.36 9.81
N GLY A 101 9.70 -5.65 10.29
CA GLY A 101 8.74 -6.53 9.61
C GLY A 101 9.10 -8.02 9.57
N GLU A 102 10.09 -8.48 10.33
CA GLU A 102 10.58 -9.87 10.36
C GLU A 102 9.43 -10.88 10.52
N CYS A 103 9.47 -12.03 9.83
CA CYS A 103 8.34 -12.97 9.76
C CYS A 103 8.76 -14.46 9.82
N GLY A 104 9.88 -14.75 10.48
CA GLY A 104 10.48 -16.06 10.72
C GLY A 104 11.44 -16.58 9.63
N ALA A 105 11.19 -16.29 8.34
CA ALA A 105 12.01 -16.76 7.21
C ALA A 105 11.84 -15.86 5.97
N MET A 106 12.55 -16.14 4.86
CA MET A 106 12.40 -15.34 3.63
C MET A 106 10.97 -15.44 3.12
N LYS A 107 10.47 -16.66 2.98
CA LYS A 107 9.04 -16.94 2.82
C LYS A 107 8.40 -16.90 4.19
N CYS A 108 7.53 -15.93 4.42
CA CYS A 108 6.97 -15.70 5.74
C CYS A 108 6.26 -16.94 6.29
N VAL A 109 6.48 -17.25 7.56
CA VAL A 109 5.79 -18.34 8.28
C VAL A 109 4.76 -17.81 9.27
N GLN A 110 4.78 -16.50 9.49
CA GLN A 110 3.87 -15.76 10.34
C GLN A 110 3.66 -14.35 9.81
N ALA A 111 2.78 -13.61 10.45
CA ALA A 111 2.68 -12.18 10.27
C ALA A 111 3.98 -11.44 10.62
N GLY A 112 4.22 -10.33 9.94
CA GLY A 112 5.37 -9.45 10.19
C GLY A 112 5.38 -8.90 11.61
N ASN A 113 6.53 -8.98 12.26
CA ASN A 113 6.80 -8.39 13.57
C ASN A 113 6.82 -6.86 13.44
N PRO A 114 6.03 -6.15 14.26
CA PRO A 114 6.03 -4.68 14.29
C PRO A 114 7.41 -4.07 14.67
N PRO A 115 7.77 -2.88 14.16
CA PRO A 115 6.92 -2.00 13.38
C PRO A 115 6.88 -2.36 11.90
N ALA A 116 5.68 -2.31 11.31
CA ALA A 116 5.47 -2.49 9.89
C ALA A 116 4.26 -1.68 9.40
N THR A 117 4.43 -0.95 8.30
CA THR A 117 3.32 -0.36 7.55
C THR A 117 2.64 -1.46 6.75
N LEU A 118 1.32 -1.60 6.91
CA LEU A 118 0.55 -2.71 6.33
C LEU A 118 -0.38 -2.19 5.22
N ALA A 119 -0.44 -2.90 4.10
CA ALA A 119 -1.57 -2.86 3.19
C ALA A 119 -2.48 -4.04 3.56
N GLU A 120 -3.69 -3.75 4.05
CA GLU A 120 -4.66 -4.76 4.49
C GLU A 120 -5.77 -4.88 3.44
N PHE A 121 -6.23 -6.11 3.20
CA PHE A 121 -7.32 -6.40 2.28
C PHE A 121 -8.30 -7.42 2.86
N ASP A 122 -9.59 -7.20 2.59
CA ASP A 122 -10.66 -8.19 2.68
C ASP A 122 -11.34 -8.29 1.31
N MET A 123 -10.92 -9.28 0.52
CA MET A 123 -11.47 -9.53 -0.83
C MET A 123 -12.82 -10.25 -0.81
N SER A 124 -13.28 -10.72 0.36
CA SER A 124 -14.61 -11.34 0.56
C SER A 124 -15.50 -10.54 1.49
N GLY A 125 -15.44 -9.21 1.35
CA GLY A 125 -16.31 -8.29 2.05
C GLY A 125 -17.80 -8.49 1.77
N ALA A 126 -18.63 -7.98 2.68
CA ALA A 126 -20.08 -7.99 2.56
C ALA A 126 -20.55 -7.20 1.32
N GLY A 127 -21.63 -7.68 0.68
CA GLY A 127 -22.23 -7.02 -0.48
C GLY A 127 -21.36 -7.05 -1.74
N ASP A 128 -20.54 -8.10 -1.90
CA ASP A 128 -19.60 -8.24 -3.02
C ASP A 128 -18.61 -7.09 -3.20
N GLN A 129 -18.20 -6.53 -2.06
CA GLN A 129 -17.16 -5.52 -1.99
C GLN A 129 -15.81 -6.10 -1.60
N ALA A 130 -14.75 -5.52 -2.15
CA ALA A 130 -13.40 -5.61 -1.62
C ALA A 130 -13.16 -4.42 -0.70
N TYR A 131 -12.71 -4.68 0.52
CA TYR A 131 -12.28 -3.66 1.47
C TYR A 131 -10.78 -3.65 1.60
N TYR A 132 -10.19 -2.48 1.80
CA TYR A 132 -8.75 -2.33 1.91
C TYR A 132 -8.39 -1.03 2.62
N ASP A 133 -7.21 -1.01 3.20
CA ASP A 133 -6.66 0.14 3.88
C ASP A 133 -5.14 0.06 4.02
N ILE A 134 -4.54 1.21 4.30
CA ILE A 134 -3.17 1.28 4.81
C ILE A 134 -3.24 1.46 6.32
N SER A 135 -2.51 0.64 7.05
CA SER A 135 -2.59 0.57 8.51
C SER A 135 -1.22 0.77 9.15
N LEU A 136 -1.21 1.68 10.13
CA LEU A 136 -0.10 2.05 11.01
C LEU A 136 -0.36 1.63 12.46
N VAL A 137 -1.38 0.79 12.69
CA VAL A 137 -1.70 0.21 14.02
C VAL A 137 -0.49 -0.55 14.57
N ASP A 138 0.20 -1.26 13.67
CA ASP A 138 1.43 -2.01 13.95
C ASP A 138 2.70 -1.18 13.69
N GLY A 139 2.61 0.14 13.66
CA GLY A 139 3.78 1.01 13.49
C GLY A 139 4.01 1.47 12.05
N TYR A 140 5.15 2.11 11.82
CA TYR A 140 5.55 2.62 10.51
C TYR A 140 7.01 2.24 10.21
N ASN A 141 7.28 1.74 9.01
CA ASN A 141 8.65 1.46 8.56
C ASN A 141 8.91 1.84 7.09
N LEU A 142 7.92 1.83 6.20
CA LEU A 142 8.10 2.20 4.81
C LEU A 142 6.90 3.02 4.32
N PRO A 143 7.12 4.06 3.49
CA PRO A 143 6.01 4.68 2.77
C PRO A 143 5.32 3.65 1.87
N MET A 144 4.01 3.80 1.69
CA MET A 144 3.19 2.83 0.95
C MET A 144 2.03 3.51 0.23
N ALA A 145 1.65 2.98 -0.92
CA ALA A 145 0.38 3.28 -1.58
C ALA A 145 -0.34 1.98 -1.99
N ILE A 146 -1.67 2.04 -2.03
CA ILE A 146 -2.52 1.01 -2.63
C ILE A 146 -3.21 1.64 -3.84
N VAL A 147 -3.09 1.01 -5.00
CA VAL A 147 -3.65 1.48 -6.26
C VAL A 147 -4.61 0.43 -6.80
N LEU A 148 -5.87 0.83 -7.01
CA LEU A 148 -6.85 0.00 -7.71
C LEU A 148 -6.56 -0.02 -9.21
N ILE A 149 -6.61 -1.21 -9.80
CA ILE A 149 -6.53 -1.44 -11.24
C ILE A 149 -7.85 -2.05 -11.70
N PRO A 150 -8.78 -1.25 -12.27
CA PRO A 150 -10.11 -1.72 -12.64
C PRO A 150 -10.15 -2.83 -13.70
N ASN A 151 -9.12 -2.96 -14.55
CA ASN A 151 -8.97 -4.02 -15.56
C ASN A 151 -10.23 -4.28 -16.42
N GLY A 152 -10.98 -3.22 -16.75
CA GLY A 152 -12.19 -3.33 -17.58
C GLY A 152 -13.38 -4.03 -16.91
N VAL A 153 -13.34 -4.21 -15.59
CA VAL A 153 -14.46 -4.78 -14.81
C VAL A 153 -15.65 -3.80 -14.87
N PRO A 154 -16.82 -4.22 -15.38
CA PRO A 154 -17.95 -3.30 -15.55
C PRO A 154 -18.42 -2.64 -14.25
N ALA A 155 -18.40 -3.37 -13.13
CA ALA A 155 -18.74 -2.84 -11.82
C ALA A 155 -17.80 -1.70 -11.37
N LEU A 156 -16.55 -1.70 -11.85
CA LEU A 156 -15.54 -0.69 -11.54
C LEU A 156 -15.48 0.47 -12.54
N SER A 157 -16.32 0.47 -13.58
CA SER A 157 -16.26 1.45 -14.68
C SER A 157 -16.49 2.90 -14.24
N ASN A 158 -17.22 3.11 -13.13
CA ASN A 158 -17.55 4.45 -12.60
C ASN A 158 -16.78 4.79 -11.32
N VAL A 159 -15.79 3.98 -10.94
CA VAL A 159 -15.01 4.26 -9.73
C VAL A 159 -14.11 5.47 -9.95
N LYS A 160 -14.22 6.46 -9.07
CA LYS A 160 -13.32 7.61 -9.00
C LYS A 160 -12.03 7.19 -8.30
N LEU A 161 -10.95 7.04 -9.06
CA LEU A 161 -9.69 6.50 -8.55
C LEU A 161 -9.00 7.46 -7.58
N ASN A 162 -9.20 8.77 -7.75
CA ASN A 162 -8.73 9.76 -6.77
C ASN A 162 -9.38 9.66 -5.39
N GLN A 163 -10.47 8.91 -5.25
CA GLN A 163 -11.14 8.65 -3.99
C GLN A 163 -10.82 7.27 -3.42
N LYS A 164 -9.98 6.49 -4.11
CA LYS A 164 -9.78 5.06 -3.86
C LYS A 164 -8.32 4.63 -3.79
N ASN A 165 -7.36 5.49 -4.11
CA ASN A 165 -5.95 5.13 -4.13
C ASN A 165 -5.17 5.83 -3.00
N PRO A 166 -5.23 5.33 -1.74
CA PRO A 166 -4.55 5.96 -0.61
C PRO A 166 -3.03 5.80 -0.69
N ALA A 167 -2.32 6.80 -0.16
CA ALA A 167 -0.87 6.75 0.05
C ALA A 167 -0.47 7.38 1.39
N CYS A 168 0.54 6.81 2.03
CA CYS A 168 1.16 7.31 3.25
C CYS A 168 2.66 7.53 3.04
N VAL A 169 3.08 8.80 3.06
CA VAL A 169 4.47 9.24 2.93
C VAL A 169 4.92 9.84 4.26
N GLY A 170 5.16 8.94 5.23
CA GLY A 170 5.58 9.26 6.59
C GLY A 170 7.10 9.42 6.79
N SER A 171 7.87 9.58 5.72
CA SER A 171 9.32 9.77 5.76
C SER A 171 9.75 10.89 4.81
N VAL A 172 10.86 11.58 5.13
CA VAL A 172 11.35 12.70 4.31
C VAL A 172 11.97 12.25 2.99
N ASN A 173 12.43 11.00 2.92
CA ASN A 173 12.98 10.43 1.69
C ASN A 173 11.85 10.23 0.68
N GLY A 174 11.83 11.07 -0.36
CA GLY A 174 10.78 11.07 -1.38
C GLY A 174 9.59 12.00 -1.07
N LEU A 175 9.64 12.80 0.00
CA LEU A 175 8.62 13.80 0.30
C LEU A 175 8.68 14.97 -0.69
N ALA A 176 7.58 15.24 -1.37
CA ALA A 176 7.45 16.38 -2.28
C ALA A 176 6.97 17.66 -1.56
N PRO A 177 7.22 18.86 -2.13
CA PRO A 177 6.81 20.13 -1.53
C PRO A 177 5.28 20.30 -1.47
N PRO A 178 4.74 21.22 -0.65
CA PRO A 178 3.28 21.38 -0.47
C PRO A 178 2.47 21.67 -1.73
N ASP A 179 3.10 22.23 -2.77
CA ASP A 179 2.53 22.51 -4.09
C ASP A 179 2.72 21.35 -5.09
N PHE A 180 3.07 20.16 -4.60
CA PHE A 180 3.26 18.95 -5.39
C PHE A 180 2.08 18.69 -6.35
N ASN A 181 2.40 18.64 -7.64
CA ASN A 181 1.51 18.23 -8.70
C ASN A 181 2.23 17.20 -9.59
N PRO A 182 1.90 15.91 -9.51
CA PRO A 182 2.54 14.87 -10.31
C PRO A 182 2.03 14.77 -11.75
N TYR A 183 0.99 15.52 -12.12
CA TYR A 183 0.30 15.40 -13.41
C TYR A 183 0.84 16.36 -14.49
N SER A 184 1.89 17.12 -14.17
CA SER A 184 2.56 18.00 -15.14
C SER A 184 3.06 17.17 -16.34
N GLY A 185 2.79 17.65 -17.55
CA GLY A 185 3.20 16.95 -18.78
C GLY A 185 2.32 15.77 -19.18
N GLY A 186 1.13 15.61 -18.57
CA GLY A 186 0.19 14.54 -18.91
C GLY A 186 0.52 13.18 -18.30
N ASN A 187 1.40 13.16 -17.29
CA ASN A 187 1.78 11.95 -16.57
C ASN A 187 0.63 11.42 -15.71
N SER A 188 0.56 10.09 -15.56
CA SER A 188 -0.29 9.45 -14.55
C SER A 188 0.47 9.31 -13.23
N TYR A 189 -0.27 9.26 -12.13
CA TYR A 189 0.30 9.07 -10.79
C TYR A 189 -0.64 8.23 -9.94
N LEU A 190 -0.13 7.13 -9.37
CA LEU A 190 -0.89 6.20 -8.52
C LEU A 190 -2.27 5.85 -9.11
N GLY A 191 -2.28 5.47 -10.39
CA GLY A 191 -3.51 5.09 -11.12
C GLY A 191 -4.43 6.24 -11.54
N THR A 192 -4.05 7.50 -11.29
CA THR A 192 -4.85 8.68 -11.62
C THR A 192 -4.19 9.58 -12.67
N THR A 193 -4.93 10.58 -13.17
CA THR A 193 -4.46 11.57 -14.18
C THR A 193 -4.90 12.98 -13.79
N SER A 194 -4.53 14.01 -14.55
CA SER A 194 -5.00 15.39 -14.35
C SER A 194 -6.53 15.55 -14.45
N GLY A 195 -7.25 14.59 -15.04
CA GLY A 195 -8.72 14.57 -15.07
C GLY A 195 -9.37 14.05 -13.78
N ASP A 196 -8.61 13.39 -12.91
CA ASP A 196 -9.08 12.80 -11.66
C ASP A 196 -7.95 12.88 -10.62
N GLU A 197 -7.56 14.09 -10.23
CA GLU A 197 -6.37 14.33 -9.39
C GLU A 197 -6.56 13.84 -7.95
N LEU A 198 -5.52 13.24 -7.37
CA LEU A 198 -5.48 12.84 -5.97
C LEU A 198 -5.39 14.05 -5.04
N PRO A 199 -6.22 14.12 -3.98
CA PRO A 199 -6.05 15.12 -2.93
C PRO A 199 -4.87 14.74 -2.04
N PHE A 200 -3.96 15.69 -1.81
CA PHE A 200 -2.78 15.51 -0.95
C PHE A 200 -2.89 16.30 0.36
N GLU A 201 -2.26 15.80 1.42
CA GLU A 201 -2.00 16.54 2.66
C GLU A 201 -0.97 17.66 2.38
N LYS A 202 -1.31 18.93 2.62
CA LYS A 202 -0.47 20.09 2.23
C LYS A 202 0.14 20.86 3.39
N ARG A 203 -0.21 20.56 4.64
CA ARG A 203 0.20 21.33 5.82
C ARG A 203 1.56 20.89 6.35
N SER A 204 1.88 19.60 6.25
CA SER A 204 3.09 19.05 6.86
C SER A 204 4.34 19.49 6.09
N THR A 205 5.32 20.03 6.81
CA THR A 205 6.66 20.34 6.30
C THR A 205 7.57 19.12 6.35
N ALA A 206 8.74 19.19 5.70
CA ALA A 206 9.77 18.15 5.86
C ALA A 206 10.21 18.01 7.33
N GLN A 207 10.19 19.09 8.11
CA GLN A 207 10.47 19.04 9.54
C GLN A 207 9.40 18.23 10.28
N ASP A 208 8.12 18.48 10.01
CA ASP A 208 7.02 17.72 10.62
C ASP A 208 7.12 16.23 10.28
N VAL A 209 7.37 15.88 9.01
CA VAL A 209 7.53 14.48 8.57
C VAL A 209 8.80 13.83 9.16
N SER A 210 9.87 14.59 9.40
CA SER A 210 11.08 14.04 10.05
C SER A 210 10.91 13.76 11.55
N SER A 211 9.92 14.38 12.19
CA SER A 211 9.82 14.43 13.66
C SER A 211 8.47 14.00 14.23
N TRP A 212 7.51 13.59 13.40
CA TRP A 212 6.19 13.14 13.86
C TRP A 212 6.27 11.92 14.79
N CYS A 213 7.22 11.00 14.58
CA CYS A 213 7.37 9.85 15.45
C CYS A 213 7.89 10.29 16.83
N PRO A 214 7.16 10.00 17.93
CA PRO A 214 7.63 10.32 19.27
C PRO A 214 8.97 9.64 19.59
N PHE A 215 9.87 10.32 20.32
CA PHE A 215 11.24 9.83 20.59
C PHE A 215 11.27 8.44 21.23
N ASP A 216 10.39 8.19 22.19
CA ASP A 216 10.30 6.93 22.91
C ASP A 216 9.81 5.75 22.03
N LEU A 217 9.25 6.07 20.87
CA LEU A 217 8.71 5.14 19.90
C LEU A 217 9.65 4.89 18.71
N LEU A 218 10.73 5.67 18.54
CA LEU A 218 11.76 5.38 17.54
C LEU A 218 12.37 4.00 17.76
N VAL A 219 12.57 3.22 16.70
CA VAL A 219 13.25 1.91 16.78
C VAL A 219 14.72 2.09 17.15
N SER A 220 15.36 3.12 16.60
CA SER A 220 16.77 3.46 16.89
C SER A 220 16.87 4.90 17.39
N PRO A 221 16.44 5.20 18.62
CA PRO A 221 16.46 6.57 19.14
C PRO A 221 17.92 7.08 19.21
N PRO A 222 18.18 8.38 18.97
CA PRO A 222 19.54 8.90 19.05
C PRO A 222 20.12 8.76 20.47
N PRO A 223 21.42 9.03 20.68
CA PRO A 223 21.99 9.05 22.03
C PRO A 223 21.26 10.06 22.92
N THR A 224 20.93 9.68 24.15
CA THR A 224 20.29 10.58 25.11
C THR A 224 21.28 11.67 25.55
N PRO A 225 20.86 12.94 25.66
CA PRO A 225 21.68 13.97 26.30
C PRO A 225 21.82 13.71 27.80
N GLY A 226 23.03 13.79 28.35
CA GLY A 226 23.27 13.81 29.80
C GLY A 226 22.66 12.63 30.58
N ASN A 227 21.82 12.92 31.58
CA ASN A 227 21.26 12.00 32.60
C ASN A 227 20.30 10.91 32.08
N GLY A 228 20.33 10.55 30.80
CA GLY A 228 19.51 9.48 30.23
C GLY A 228 18.02 9.82 30.05
N VAL A 229 17.65 11.10 30.14
CA VAL A 229 16.28 11.59 29.95
C VAL A 229 16.24 12.53 28.75
N TYR A 230 15.35 12.28 27.79
CA TYR A 230 15.05 13.21 26.70
C TYR A 230 14.37 14.47 27.26
N PRO A 231 15.02 15.66 27.22
CA PRO A 231 14.40 16.89 27.67
C PRO A 231 13.33 17.32 26.66
N TYR A 232 12.10 17.55 27.11
CA TYR A 232 11.00 18.05 26.27
C TYR A 232 10.83 19.57 26.48
N PRO A 233 10.66 20.40 25.42
CA PRO A 233 10.75 20.09 23.99
C PRO A 233 12.21 19.97 23.52
N ASP A 234 12.46 18.97 22.70
CA ASP A 234 13.76 18.39 22.34
C ASP A 234 14.39 18.99 21.07
N GLY A 235 14.04 20.23 20.74
CA GLY A 235 14.29 20.89 19.44
C GLY A 235 15.76 21.02 19.00
N ASN A 236 16.73 20.58 19.81
CA ASN A 236 18.16 20.63 19.50
C ASN A 236 18.80 19.23 19.28
N ILE A 237 18.07 18.12 19.41
CA ILE A 237 18.60 16.78 19.15
C ILE A 237 18.38 16.43 17.67
N GLN A 238 19.47 16.28 16.92
CA GLN A 238 19.38 15.88 15.52
C GLN A 238 18.81 14.46 15.40
N ARG A 239 17.65 14.34 14.75
CA ARG A 239 17.03 13.05 14.43
C ARG A 239 17.64 12.49 13.14
N PRO A 240 17.75 11.16 13.00
CA PRO A 240 18.06 10.57 11.71
C PRO A 240 16.96 10.94 10.71
N ALA A 241 17.35 11.11 9.44
CA ALA A 241 16.40 11.46 8.37
C ALA A 241 15.25 10.44 8.25
N PHE A 242 15.51 9.17 8.58
CA PHE A 242 14.49 8.13 8.65
C PHE A 242 14.71 7.23 9.88
N ASN A 243 13.62 6.90 10.58
CA ASN A 243 13.61 5.95 11.68
C ASN A 243 12.24 5.26 11.73
N PRO A 244 12.16 3.92 11.73
CA PRO A 244 10.91 3.24 11.93
C PRO A 244 10.28 3.63 13.27
N CYS A 245 8.95 3.73 13.29
CA CYS A 245 8.19 4.16 14.45
C CYS A 245 7.37 3.00 15.01
N ASN A 246 7.63 2.65 16.26
CA ASN A 246 6.79 1.73 17.01
C ASN A 246 5.42 2.36 17.30
N SER A 247 4.35 1.58 17.22
CA SER A 247 3.07 2.05 17.74
C SER A 247 3.08 2.11 19.27
N ALA A 248 2.19 2.92 19.85
CA ALA A 248 2.05 2.96 21.31
C ALA A 248 1.65 1.60 21.90
N CYS A 249 0.85 0.79 21.19
CA CYS A 249 0.53 -0.56 21.63
C CYS A 249 1.78 -1.43 21.71
N LEU A 250 2.61 -1.42 20.66
CA LEU A 250 3.85 -2.19 20.59
C LEU A 250 4.81 -1.82 21.72
N LYS A 251 4.99 -0.53 21.98
CA LYS A 251 5.90 -0.04 23.03
C LYS A 251 5.44 -0.41 24.43
N TYR A 252 4.18 -0.14 24.75
CA TYR A 252 3.71 -0.16 26.14
C TYR A 252 2.97 -1.42 26.54
N ARG A 253 2.41 -2.15 25.57
CA ARG A 253 1.60 -3.36 25.80
C ARG A 253 0.45 -3.16 26.80
N LYS A 254 -0.08 -1.94 26.92
CA LYS A 254 -1.20 -1.60 27.81
C LYS A 254 -2.53 -1.63 27.07
N ALA A 255 -3.56 -2.12 27.74
CA ALA A 255 -4.91 -2.25 27.18
C ALA A 255 -5.44 -0.96 26.53
N LYS A 256 -5.16 0.21 27.12
CA LYS A 256 -5.56 1.51 26.55
C LYS A 256 -4.92 1.87 25.20
N TYR A 257 -3.72 1.34 24.91
CA TYR A 257 -3.03 1.59 23.65
C TYR A 257 -3.30 0.50 22.62
N CYS A 258 -3.54 -0.72 23.08
CA CYS A 258 -3.88 -1.88 22.23
C CYS A 258 -5.38 -2.07 22.02
N CYS A 259 -6.21 -1.20 22.61
CA CYS A 259 -7.66 -1.25 22.58
C CYS A 259 -8.25 -2.60 23.00
N THR A 260 -7.74 -3.18 24.10
CA THR A 260 -8.21 -4.47 24.62
C THR A 260 -8.97 -4.31 25.93
N GLY A 261 -9.74 -5.33 26.31
CA GLY A 261 -10.49 -5.35 27.56
C GLY A 261 -11.48 -4.18 27.68
N SER A 262 -11.36 -3.39 28.75
CA SER A 262 -12.22 -2.22 28.99
C SER A 262 -12.05 -1.09 27.97
N TYR A 263 -11.00 -1.13 27.14
CA TYR A 263 -10.70 -0.18 26.07
C TYR A 263 -11.03 -0.74 24.68
N GLY A 264 -11.91 -1.75 24.59
CA GLY A 264 -12.36 -2.31 23.32
C GLY A 264 -13.18 -1.35 22.45
N ARG A 265 -13.86 -1.91 21.45
CA ARG A 265 -14.66 -1.16 20.47
C ARG A 265 -15.62 -0.16 21.13
N GLY A 266 -15.62 1.07 20.62
CA GLY A 266 -16.43 2.19 21.14
C GLY A 266 -15.89 2.84 22.42
N LYS A 267 -14.84 2.30 23.04
CA LYS A 267 -14.19 2.85 24.24
C LYS A 267 -12.75 3.27 24.02
N CYS A 268 -12.06 2.68 23.04
CA CYS A 268 -10.70 3.10 22.70
C CYS A 268 -10.68 4.54 22.18
N GLN A 269 -9.63 5.28 22.54
CA GLN A 269 -9.47 6.69 22.18
C GLN A 269 -8.13 6.90 21.46
N PRO A 270 -8.06 7.88 20.53
CA PRO A 270 -6.79 8.22 19.88
C PRO A 270 -5.75 8.65 20.92
N ASN A 271 -4.58 8.03 20.86
CA ASN A 271 -3.44 8.31 21.72
C ASN A 271 -2.43 9.25 21.02
N TYR A 272 -1.33 9.60 21.69
CA TYR A 272 -0.37 10.55 21.15
C TYR A 272 0.36 10.05 19.89
N TYR A 273 0.65 8.74 19.80
CA TYR A 273 1.18 8.13 18.56
C TYR A 273 0.16 8.22 17.44
N SER A 274 -1.08 7.78 17.68
CA SER A 274 -2.08 7.70 16.63
C SER A 274 -2.44 9.08 16.08
N ARG A 275 -2.51 10.10 16.95
CA ARG A 275 -2.69 11.50 16.54
C ARG A 275 -1.54 12.03 15.71
N ALA A 276 -0.30 11.71 16.07
CA ALA A 276 0.89 12.13 15.32
C ALA A 276 0.95 11.45 13.94
N ALA A 277 0.70 10.13 13.90
CA ALA A 277 0.64 9.37 12.65
C ALA A 277 -0.46 9.92 11.72
N LYS A 278 -1.64 10.21 12.25
CA LYS A 278 -2.79 10.71 11.48
C LYS A 278 -2.56 12.09 10.89
N ALA A 279 -1.75 12.92 11.54
CA ALA A 279 -1.39 14.24 11.02
C ALA A 279 -0.57 14.15 9.73
N ILE A 280 0.29 13.13 9.61
CA ILE A 280 1.17 12.93 8.44
C ILE A 280 0.53 12.02 7.39
N CYS A 281 -0.26 11.03 7.82
CA CYS A 281 -0.98 10.10 6.95
C CYS A 281 -2.47 10.10 7.29
N PRO A 282 -3.26 11.07 6.78
CA PRO A 282 -4.67 11.22 7.10
C PRO A 282 -5.54 10.02 6.71
N ASP A 283 -5.17 9.34 5.62
CA ASP A 283 -5.95 8.25 5.03
C ASP A 283 -5.67 6.86 5.61
N THR A 284 -4.91 6.75 6.71
CA THR A 284 -4.51 5.45 7.29
C THR A 284 -5.21 5.13 8.60
N TYR A 285 -5.35 3.84 8.92
CA TYR A 285 -5.60 3.41 10.28
C TYR A 285 -4.38 3.67 11.15
N THR A 286 -4.56 4.23 12.34
CA THR A 286 -3.46 4.62 13.25
C THR A 286 -3.57 4.01 14.63
N PHE A 287 -4.73 3.43 14.97
CA PHE A 287 -4.96 2.61 16.15
C PHE A 287 -6.15 1.67 15.93
N ALA A 288 -6.26 0.63 16.75
CA ALA A 288 -7.35 -0.32 16.65
C ALA A 288 -8.71 0.34 16.96
N TYR A 289 -9.75 -0.06 16.20
CA TYR A 289 -11.11 0.51 16.31
C TYR A 289 -11.19 2.02 16.09
N GLU A 290 -10.23 2.62 15.40
CA GLU A 290 -10.48 3.87 14.70
C GLU A 290 -11.75 3.71 13.86
N ASP A 291 -12.52 4.79 13.70
CA ASP A 291 -13.76 4.71 12.95
C ASP A 291 -13.52 4.22 11.52
N THR A 292 -14.57 3.71 10.87
CA THR A 292 -14.49 3.18 9.51
C THR A 292 -14.16 4.26 8.48
N SER A 293 -13.85 5.50 8.89
CA SER A 293 -13.50 6.54 7.94
C SER A 293 -12.21 6.22 7.19
N SER A 294 -11.32 5.38 7.74
CA SER A 294 -10.06 4.99 7.08
C SER A 294 -10.15 3.69 6.26
N LEU A 295 -11.38 3.17 6.07
CA LEU A 295 -11.64 1.98 5.26
C LEU A 295 -12.08 2.38 3.86
N PHE A 296 -11.38 1.87 2.85
CA PHE A 296 -11.81 2.01 1.46
C PHE A 296 -12.55 0.75 1.03
N SER A 297 -13.51 0.93 0.11
CA SER A 297 -14.21 -0.19 -0.51
C SER A 297 -14.57 0.09 -1.97
N VAL A 298 -14.58 -0.98 -2.77
CA VAL A 298 -15.02 -1.01 -4.17
C VAL A 298 -15.66 -2.36 -4.48
N ASP A 299 -16.39 -2.46 -5.58
CA ASP A 299 -16.91 -3.75 -6.05
C ASP A 299 -15.76 -4.73 -6.37
N LYS A 300 -16.00 -6.03 -6.17
CA LYS A 300 -14.96 -7.05 -6.43
C LYS A 300 -14.62 -7.19 -7.92
N GLY A 301 -13.44 -7.77 -8.17
CA GLY A 301 -12.99 -8.23 -9.49
C GLY A 301 -11.88 -7.39 -10.11
N GLY A 302 -11.57 -6.22 -9.54
CA GLY A 302 -10.38 -5.46 -9.91
C GLY A 302 -9.09 -6.16 -9.46
N SER A 303 -7.97 -5.71 -10.02
CA SER A 303 -6.63 -6.06 -9.53
C SER A 303 -6.04 -4.88 -8.76
N TRP A 304 -4.89 -5.09 -8.13
CA TRP A 304 -4.30 -4.10 -7.23
C TRP A 304 -2.81 -3.96 -7.46
N GLU A 305 -2.27 -2.80 -7.09
CA GLU A 305 -0.84 -2.59 -6.94
C GLU A 305 -0.54 -2.04 -5.54
N VAL A 306 0.41 -2.67 -4.85
CA VAL A 306 0.99 -2.17 -3.60
C VAL A 306 2.37 -1.62 -3.91
N ILE A 307 2.54 -0.31 -3.72
CA ILE A 307 3.77 0.39 -4.06
C ILE A 307 4.48 0.81 -2.79
N PHE A 308 5.70 0.31 -2.57
CA PHE A 308 6.59 0.79 -1.53
C PHE A 308 7.35 2.02 -2.00
N CYS A 309 7.49 3.01 -1.11
CA CYS A 309 8.12 4.31 -1.41
C CYS A 309 7.55 5.00 -2.66
N PRO A 310 6.23 5.26 -2.75
CA PRO A 310 5.60 5.89 -3.92
C PRO A 310 6.12 7.32 -4.22
N GLY A 311 6.92 7.91 -3.33
CA GLY A 311 7.30 9.32 -3.35
C GLY A 311 6.08 10.25 -3.20
N GLY A 312 6.28 11.54 -3.41
CA GLY A 312 5.18 12.51 -3.38
C GLY A 312 4.76 12.87 -1.96
N ARG A 313 3.44 12.90 -1.71
CA ARG A 313 2.87 13.26 -0.41
C ARG A 313 1.79 12.27 -0.02
N SER A 314 1.52 12.15 1.28
CA SER A 314 0.37 11.39 1.77
C SER A 314 -0.91 11.95 1.15
N THR A 315 -1.82 11.05 0.80
CA THR A 315 -3.14 11.44 0.33
C THR A 315 -4.00 11.95 1.48
N ASN A 316 -5.02 12.74 1.15
CA ASN A 316 -6.01 13.28 2.08
C ASN A 316 -7.43 13.13 1.50
N ILE A 317 -7.70 11.94 0.99
CA ILE A 317 -8.95 11.55 0.33
C ILE A 317 -10.13 11.68 1.29
N LEU A 318 -9.95 11.27 2.53
CA LEU A 318 -11.02 11.20 3.52
C LEU A 318 -11.48 12.58 4.00
N ALA A 319 -10.67 13.62 3.82
CA ALA A 319 -11.11 14.98 4.08
C ALA A 319 -12.17 15.44 3.05
N GLY A 320 -12.06 14.98 1.80
CA GLY A 320 -13.02 15.30 0.74
C GLY A 320 -14.35 14.56 0.89
N SER A 321 -14.35 13.33 1.42
CA SER A 321 -15.58 12.54 1.64
C SER A 321 -16.42 13.00 2.84
N ARG A 322 -15.84 13.79 3.76
CA ARG A 322 -16.54 14.42 4.89
C ARG A 322 -17.24 15.75 4.52
N ALA A 323 -17.04 16.25 3.31
CA ALA A 323 -17.58 17.54 2.84
C ALA A 323 -18.83 17.40 1.93
N THR A 324 -19.34 16.18 1.75
CA THR A 324 -20.54 15.84 0.97
C THR A 324 -21.52 15.07 1.84
#